data_AF-A0A8X8Y4Q8-F1
#
_entry.id   AF-A0A8X8Y4Q8-F1
#
_cell.length_a   1.000
_cell.length_b   1.000
_cell.length_c   1.000
_cell.angle_alpha   90.00
_cell.angle_beta   90.00
_cell.angle_gamma   90.00
#
_symmetry.space_group_name_H-M   'P 1'
#
loop_
_entity.id
_entity.type
_entity.pdbx_description
1 polymer ?
#
loop_
_entity_poly.entity_id
_entity_poly.type
_entity_poly.pdbx_seq_one_letter_code
_entity_poly.pdbx_strand_id
1 'polypeptide(L)'
;MGIRPELHPITKEGGKVYLPVAAFTMSKKERTIFCQVLKNLKVPDGYASNISRTLRSPLIQLSKYFRELCSNIICLADIFRLEKDIVVVLCQLEKIFPPSFFDVMVHLIVHLATEVKLCGQVHYRWMYPIERYLGTLKSYVRNRSKPEGSIAEGYLAEECLRFCSLYLADYVESKFNRASRNETVTNNAKIGLDVFTINGRSLGKGTAMRLDGVTLTKAHQYVLFNCEAVRPYIEQYWAVVEQSNPRVARHQLERIHSERFADWFAQYVEGLIVHEENPILRALKLLARGPNIIGVKYKKYIVNGFRFHTKDLKCTKKTQNSGVRVKATTSSFSSTRDQNPILSELDYYGILTDVVELDYNCGHRVVLFDCEWVSKGKRLKTDANGFTLANFSNVIRHNEPFILASQVEQVFYVEDPTES
;
A
#
# COMPACT_ATOMS: atom_id res chain seq x y z
N MET A 1 -13.87 -33.13 30.34
CA MET A 1 -13.38 -31.74 30.20
C MET A 1 -14.49 -30.67 30.17
N GLY A 2 -15.79 -30.99 30.16
CA GLY A 2 -16.86 -29.99 30.45
C GLY A 2 -16.93 -28.76 29.53
N ILE A 3 -16.21 -28.76 28.41
CA ILE A 3 -16.15 -27.63 27.48
C ILE A 3 -17.35 -27.73 26.52
N ARG A 4 -18.14 -26.65 26.48
CA ARG A 4 -19.29 -26.45 25.57
C ARG A 4 -20.28 -27.62 25.51
N PRO A 5 -20.94 -27.96 26.64
CA PRO A 5 -21.94 -29.04 26.68
C PRO A 5 -23.07 -28.85 25.65
N GLU A 6 -23.34 -27.61 25.26
CA GLU A 6 -24.30 -27.25 24.21
C GLU A 6 -23.93 -27.75 22.80
N LEU A 7 -22.69 -28.16 22.57
CA LEU A 7 -22.19 -28.69 21.29
C LEU A 7 -21.93 -30.20 21.31
N HIS A 8 -22.28 -30.90 22.40
CA HIS A 8 -22.07 -32.34 22.51
C HIS A 8 -23.08 -33.11 21.65
N PRO A 9 -22.73 -34.32 21.16
CA PRO A 9 -23.65 -35.14 20.38
C PRO A 9 -24.94 -35.44 21.15
N ILE A 10 -26.09 -35.13 20.56
CA ILE A 10 -27.42 -35.35 21.13
C ILE A 10 -28.01 -36.62 20.49
N THR A 11 -28.23 -37.65 21.27
CA THR A 11 -28.91 -38.87 20.80
C THR A 11 -30.42 -38.62 20.75
N LYS A 12 -31.02 -38.73 19.56
CA LYS A 12 -32.47 -38.64 19.37
C LYS A 12 -33.12 -40.03 19.47
N GLU A 13 -34.43 -40.07 19.73
CA GLU A 13 -35.21 -41.30 19.74
C GLU A 13 -35.01 -42.09 18.43
N GLY A 14 -34.68 -43.37 18.54
CA GLY A 14 -34.29 -44.22 17.42
C GLY A 14 -32.77 -44.36 17.19
N GLY A 15 -31.94 -43.93 18.14
CA GLY A 15 -30.48 -44.20 18.13
C GLY A 15 -29.67 -43.32 17.17
N LYS A 16 -30.30 -42.33 16.53
CA LYS A 16 -29.60 -41.39 15.64
C LYS A 16 -28.92 -40.30 16.48
N VAL A 17 -27.60 -40.19 16.34
CA VAL A 17 -26.77 -39.18 16.98
C VAL A 17 -26.76 -37.91 16.13
N TYR A 18 -27.17 -36.78 16.70
CA TYR A 18 -27.16 -35.45 16.08
C TYR A 18 -26.08 -34.58 16.72
N LEU A 19 -25.12 -34.10 15.94
CA LEU A 19 -24.16 -33.09 16.41
C LEU A 19 -24.76 -31.68 16.27
N PRO A 20 -24.83 -30.88 17.34
CA PRO A 20 -25.23 -29.49 17.26
C PRO A 20 -24.29 -28.68 16.37
N VAL A 21 -24.87 -27.68 15.71
CA VAL A 21 -24.15 -26.75 14.85
C VAL A 21 -23.10 -25.98 15.66
N ALA A 22 -21.86 -25.89 15.16
CA ALA A 22 -20.77 -25.23 15.89
C ALA A 22 -21.15 -23.78 16.26
N ALA A 23 -20.68 -23.33 17.44
CA ALA A 23 -20.99 -22.01 18.02
C ALA A 23 -20.77 -20.81 17.09
N PHE A 24 -19.95 -20.96 16.05
CA PHE A 24 -19.83 -20.02 14.95
C PHE A 24 -20.04 -20.79 13.65
N THR A 25 -21.28 -20.81 13.17
CA THR A 25 -21.61 -21.41 11.87
C THR A 25 -22.23 -20.38 10.97
N MET A 26 -21.67 -20.25 9.78
CA MET A 26 -22.22 -19.40 8.73
C MET A 26 -23.40 -20.13 8.07
N SER A 27 -24.53 -19.43 7.95
CA SER A 27 -25.66 -19.85 7.12
C SER A 27 -25.20 -20.15 5.69
N LYS A 28 -26.03 -20.86 4.91
CA LYS A 28 -25.72 -21.12 3.50
C LYS A 28 -25.50 -19.82 2.71
N LYS A 29 -26.27 -18.77 3.04
CA LYS A 29 -26.14 -17.43 2.45
C LYS A 29 -24.80 -16.79 2.82
N GLU A 30 -24.44 -16.77 4.10
CA GLU A 30 -23.16 -16.22 4.57
C GLU A 30 -21.96 -16.97 4.00
N ARG A 31 -22.01 -18.31 3.90
CA ARG A 31 -20.94 -19.11 3.25
C ARG A 31 -20.75 -18.74 1.79
N THR A 32 -21.86 -18.54 1.06
CA THR A 32 -21.81 -18.15 -0.35
C THR A 32 -21.19 -16.77 -0.51
N ILE A 33 -21.62 -15.81 0.30
CA ILE A 33 -21.07 -14.45 0.39
C ILE A 33 -19.56 -14.49 0.70
N PHE A 34 -19.15 -15.27 1.70
CA PHE A 34 -17.75 -15.41 2.10
C PHE A 34 -16.87 -16.02 1.00
N CYS A 35 -17.33 -17.10 0.37
CA CYS A 35 -16.60 -17.71 -0.74
C CYS A 35 -16.50 -16.77 -1.95
N GLN A 36 -17.53 -15.96 -2.20
CA GLN A 36 -17.52 -14.96 -3.27
C GLN A 36 -16.49 -13.85 -2.99
N VAL A 37 -16.41 -13.36 -1.74
CA VAL A 37 -15.37 -12.41 -1.32
C VAL A 37 -13.98 -13.02 -1.52
N LEU A 38 -13.75 -14.24 -1.02
CA LEU A 38 -12.45 -14.91 -1.17
C LEU A 38 -12.05 -15.11 -2.63
N LYS A 39 -13.01 -15.46 -3.48
CA LYS A 39 -12.81 -15.64 -4.93
C LYS A 39 -12.41 -14.34 -5.62
N ASN A 40 -13.01 -13.22 -5.23
CA ASN A 40 -12.86 -11.93 -5.91
C ASN A 40 -11.81 -11.00 -5.27
N LEU A 41 -11.30 -11.36 -4.09
CA LEU A 41 -10.36 -10.55 -3.33
C LEU A 41 -9.03 -10.34 -4.09
N LYS A 42 -8.78 -9.09 -4.49
CA LYS A 42 -7.53 -8.63 -5.09
C LYS A 42 -6.72 -7.85 -4.05
N VAL A 43 -5.51 -8.31 -3.75
CA VAL A 43 -4.58 -7.66 -2.82
C VAL A 43 -3.52 -6.83 -3.56
N PRO A 44 -2.83 -5.91 -2.86
CA PRO A 44 -1.65 -5.24 -3.43
C PRO A 44 -0.56 -6.23 -3.83
N ASP A 45 0.17 -5.86 -4.89
CA ASP A 45 1.34 -6.60 -5.36
C ASP A 45 2.37 -6.79 -4.21
N GLY A 46 2.67 -8.05 -3.88
CA GLY A 46 3.61 -8.41 -2.82
C GLY A 46 3.01 -8.55 -1.41
N TYR A 47 1.74 -8.17 -1.18
CA TYR A 47 1.14 -8.21 0.16
C TYR A 47 0.44 -9.52 0.53
N ALA A 48 -0.06 -10.28 -0.44
CA ALA A 48 -0.60 -11.59 -0.14
C ALA A 48 -0.59 -12.54 -1.34
N SER A 49 -0.06 -13.74 -1.10
CA SER A 49 -0.88 -14.94 -1.18
C SER A 49 -1.98 -14.84 -0.09
N ASN A 50 -3.21 -14.58 -0.52
CA ASN A 50 -4.39 -14.04 0.20
C ASN A 50 -4.84 -14.76 1.50
N ILE A 51 -4.94 -14.08 2.67
CA ILE A 51 -5.39 -14.72 3.94
C ILE A 51 -6.19 -13.78 4.90
N SER A 52 -7.41 -14.19 5.28
CA SER A 52 -8.42 -13.43 6.08
C SER A 52 -8.11 -13.33 7.60
N ARG A 53 -8.84 -12.48 8.36
CA ARG A 53 -8.69 -12.30 9.84
C ARG A 53 -9.01 -13.57 10.64
N THR A 54 -9.99 -14.37 10.20
CA THR A 54 -10.28 -15.70 10.77
C THR A 54 -9.09 -16.63 10.60
N LEU A 55 -8.33 -16.46 9.53
CA LEU A 55 -7.14 -17.24 9.21
C LEU A 55 -5.86 -16.65 9.81
N ARG A 56 -5.84 -15.34 10.12
CA ARG A 56 -4.71 -14.66 10.78
C ARG A 56 -4.42 -15.22 12.16
N SER A 57 -5.44 -15.48 12.98
CA SER A 57 -5.21 -16.04 14.33
C SER A 57 -4.59 -17.44 14.28
N PRO A 58 -5.16 -18.41 13.54
CA PRO A 58 -4.54 -19.72 13.35
C PRO A 58 -3.14 -19.63 12.74
N LEU A 59 -2.90 -18.74 11.77
CA LEU A 59 -1.57 -18.54 11.21
C LEU A 59 -0.56 -17.94 12.19
N ILE A 60 -0.97 -16.98 13.02
CA ILE A 60 -0.10 -16.41 14.06
C ILE A 60 0.24 -17.49 15.08
N GLN A 61 -0.75 -18.31 15.47
CA GLN A 61 -0.54 -19.42 16.38
C GLN A 61 0.37 -20.49 15.75
N LEU A 62 0.19 -20.82 14.47
CA LEU A 62 1.07 -21.71 13.73
C LEU A 62 2.49 -21.15 13.64
N SER A 63 2.63 -19.85 13.39
CA SER A 63 3.93 -19.17 13.34
C SER A 63 4.62 -19.16 14.71
N LYS A 64 3.85 -18.94 15.79
CA LYS A 64 4.35 -19.02 17.17
C LYS A 64 4.77 -20.44 17.51
N TYR A 65 3.98 -21.45 17.13
CA TYR A 65 4.32 -22.87 17.27
C TYR A 65 5.68 -23.18 16.62
N PHE A 66 5.87 -22.83 15.35
CA PHE A 66 7.14 -23.07 14.65
C PHE A 66 8.31 -22.31 15.26
N ARG A 67 8.09 -21.09 15.75
CA ARG A 67 9.13 -20.29 16.43
C ARG A 67 9.61 -20.96 17.71
N GLU A 68 8.69 -21.44 18.54
CA GLU A 68 9.01 -22.12 19.80
C GLU A 68 9.65 -23.49 19.56
N LEU A 69 9.17 -24.21 18.55
CA LEU A 69 9.73 -25.49 18.11
C LEU A 69 11.18 -25.36 17.62
N CYS A 70 11.49 -24.25 16.94
CA CYS A 70 12.83 -23.88 16.46
C CYS A 70 13.63 -23.05 17.49
N SER A 71 13.26 -23.08 18.77
CA SER A 71 14.04 -22.39 19.80
C SER A 71 15.39 -23.10 20.01
N ASN A 72 16.45 -22.32 20.24
CA ASN A 72 17.77 -22.84 20.61
C ASN A 72 17.76 -23.49 22.01
N ILE A 73 16.74 -23.22 22.83
CA ILE A 73 16.55 -23.79 24.16
C ILE A 73 15.16 -24.42 24.20
N ILE A 74 15.07 -25.70 24.52
CA ILE A 74 13.81 -26.45 24.53
C ILE A 74 13.55 -26.98 25.93
N CYS A 75 12.40 -26.59 26.49
CA CYS A 75 11.90 -27.09 27.76
C CYS A 75 10.84 -28.18 27.53
N LEU A 76 10.90 -29.28 28.28
CA LEU A 76 9.92 -30.38 28.17
C LEU A 76 8.48 -29.90 28.41
N ALA A 77 8.27 -28.97 29.35
CA ALA A 77 6.95 -28.41 29.63
C ALA A 77 6.37 -27.65 28.42
N ASP A 78 7.20 -26.94 27.67
CA ASP A 78 6.78 -26.26 26.44
C ASP A 78 6.44 -27.25 25.34
N ILE A 79 7.18 -28.36 25.20
CA ILE A 79 6.85 -29.42 24.23
C ILE A 79 5.46 -30.01 24.50
N PHE A 80 5.14 -30.33 25.76
CA PHE A 80 3.81 -30.85 26.13
C PHE A 80 2.69 -29.86 25.84
N ARG A 81 2.95 -28.55 25.93
CA ARG A 81 2.00 -27.52 25.52
C ARG A 81 1.88 -27.46 24.00
N LEU A 82 3.01 -27.48 23.27
CA LEU A 82 3.05 -27.46 21.80
C LEU A 82 2.30 -28.65 21.17
N GLU A 83 2.43 -29.86 21.74
CA GLU A 83 1.66 -31.06 21.32
C GLU A 83 0.14 -30.84 21.37
N LYS A 84 -0.34 -30.04 22.33
CA LYS A 84 -1.78 -29.72 22.47
C LYS A 84 -2.18 -28.54 21.59
N ASP A 85 -1.36 -27.49 21.56
CA ASP A 85 -1.63 -26.26 20.84
C ASP A 85 -1.76 -26.52 19.32
N ILE A 86 -0.90 -27.36 18.75
CA ILE A 86 -0.93 -27.62 17.31
C ILE A 86 -2.21 -28.30 16.84
N VAL A 87 -2.77 -29.20 17.64
CA VAL A 87 -4.06 -29.85 17.35
C VAL A 87 -5.16 -28.79 17.25
N VAL A 88 -5.17 -27.83 18.18
CA VAL A 88 -6.15 -26.72 18.17
C VAL A 88 -5.96 -25.83 16.93
N VAL A 89 -4.72 -25.52 16.57
CA VAL A 89 -4.39 -24.70 15.39
C VAL A 89 -4.83 -25.39 14.09
N LEU A 90 -4.54 -26.68 13.92
CA LEU A 90 -4.97 -27.44 12.74
C LEU A 90 -6.50 -27.53 12.65
N CYS A 91 -7.19 -27.80 13.76
CA CYS A 91 -8.66 -27.76 13.81
C CYS A 91 -9.24 -26.39 13.46
N GLN A 92 -8.57 -25.29 13.81
CA GLN A 92 -8.99 -23.95 13.40
C GLN A 92 -8.76 -23.72 11.91
N LEU A 93 -7.65 -24.21 11.35
CA LEU A 93 -7.39 -24.17 9.91
C LEU A 93 -8.41 -25.03 9.14
N GLU A 94 -8.81 -26.18 9.68
CA GLU A 94 -9.77 -27.11 9.05
C GLU A 94 -11.18 -26.52 8.95
N LYS A 95 -11.54 -25.64 9.88
CA LYS A 95 -12.78 -24.86 9.80
C LYS A 95 -12.77 -23.82 8.68
N ILE A 96 -11.59 -23.47 8.16
CA ILE A 96 -11.40 -22.37 7.20
C ILE A 96 -11.13 -22.92 5.79
N PHE A 97 -10.27 -23.94 5.68
CA PHE A 97 -9.83 -24.49 4.42
C PHE A 97 -10.59 -25.77 4.04
N PRO A 98 -10.77 -26.05 2.74
CA PRO A 98 -11.38 -27.29 2.29
C PRO A 98 -10.52 -28.51 2.68
N PRO A 99 -11.10 -29.72 2.80
CA PRO A 99 -10.35 -30.93 3.12
C PRO A 99 -9.15 -31.20 2.20
N SER A 100 -9.21 -30.78 0.93
CA SER A 100 -8.10 -30.89 -0.02
C SER A 100 -6.85 -30.10 0.35
N PHE A 101 -6.95 -29.15 1.29
CA PHE A 101 -5.80 -28.43 1.85
C PHE A 101 -5.03 -29.29 2.87
N PHE A 102 -5.69 -30.23 3.53
CA PHE A 102 -5.09 -31.11 4.55
C PHE A 102 -4.51 -32.36 3.92
N ASP A 103 -3.55 -32.16 3.02
CA ASP A 103 -2.74 -33.26 2.53
C ASP A 103 -1.80 -33.81 3.63
N VAL A 104 -1.05 -34.84 3.27
CA VAL A 104 -0.10 -35.49 4.19
C VAL A 104 0.88 -34.48 4.80
N MET A 105 1.31 -33.46 4.05
CA MET A 105 2.29 -32.48 4.53
C MET A 105 1.73 -31.57 5.62
N VAL A 106 0.47 -31.13 5.47
CA VAL A 106 -0.20 -30.32 6.49
C VAL A 106 -0.49 -31.15 7.75
N HIS A 107 -0.85 -32.42 7.57
CA HIS A 107 -1.14 -33.31 8.70
C HIS A 107 0.11 -33.65 9.53
N LEU A 108 1.28 -33.78 8.88
CA LEU A 108 2.55 -34.09 9.56
C LEU A 108 2.95 -33.07 10.63
N ILE A 109 2.44 -31.84 10.56
CA ILE A 109 2.74 -30.79 11.54
C ILE A 109 2.34 -31.20 12.96
N VAL A 110 1.29 -32.03 13.12
CA VAL A 110 0.85 -32.51 14.43
C VAL A 110 1.92 -33.36 15.15
N HIS A 111 2.79 -34.03 14.41
CA HIS A 111 3.79 -34.95 14.95
C HIS A 111 5.11 -34.27 15.33
N LEU A 112 5.34 -33.03 14.89
CA LEU A 112 6.65 -32.39 15.03
C LEU A 112 7.02 -32.15 16.50
N ALA A 113 6.06 -31.85 17.36
CA ALA A 113 6.32 -31.67 18.80
C ALA A 113 6.74 -33.01 19.46
N THR A 114 6.13 -34.13 19.07
CA THR A 114 6.55 -35.46 19.52
C THR A 114 7.92 -35.84 18.97
N GLU A 115 8.24 -35.47 17.73
CA GLU A 115 9.58 -35.67 17.15
C GLU A 115 10.64 -34.92 17.97
N VAL A 116 10.35 -33.68 18.39
CA VAL A 116 11.27 -32.90 19.24
C VAL A 116 11.50 -33.59 20.58
N LYS A 117 10.43 -34.17 21.15
CA LYS A 117 10.51 -34.90 22.41
C LYS A 117 11.42 -36.13 22.33
N LEU A 118 11.38 -36.85 21.20
CA LEU A 118 12.14 -38.08 21.00
C LEU A 118 13.58 -37.81 20.57
N CYS A 119 13.78 -36.83 19.70
CA CYS A 119 15.05 -36.67 18.99
C CYS A 119 15.76 -35.34 19.31
N GLY A 120 15.13 -34.39 20.01
CA GLY A 120 15.72 -33.07 20.33
C GLY A 120 15.42 -31.99 19.29
N GLN A 121 16.30 -31.02 19.08
CA GLN A 121 16.04 -29.86 18.19
C GLN A 121 15.79 -30.24 16.71
N VAL A 122 14.92 -29.48 16.05
CA VAL A 122 14.40 -29.77 14.70
C VAL A 122 15.21 -29.18 13.54
N HIS A 123 16.09 -28.22 13.79
CA HIS A 123 16.77 -27.41 12.77
C HIS A 123 17.46 -28.21 11.66
N TYR A 124 17.97 -29.40 11.98
CA TYR A 124 18.73 -30.23 11.05
C TYR A 124 17.97 -31.45 10.51
N ARG A 125 16.71 -31.65 10.93
CA ARG A 125 15.93 -32.85 10.56
C ARG A 125 14.77 -32.57 9.61
N TRP A 126 14.42 -31.30 9.41
CA TRP A 126 13.35 -30.94 8.48
C TRP A 126 13.82 -30.95 7.04
N MET A 127 12.88 -31.28 6.15
CA MET A 127 13.09 -31.20 4.71
C MET A 127 13.10 -29.75 4.19
N TYR A 128 12.51 -28.78 4.90
CA TYR A 128 12.38 -27.42 4.39
C TYR A 128 13.71 -26.72 3.99
N PRO A 129 14.81 -26.81 4.78
CA PRO A 129 16.11 -26.29 4.35
C PRO A 129 16.63 -26.98 3.09
N ILE A 130 16.45 -28.31 3.00
CA ILE A 130 16.86 -29.12 1.85
C ILE A 130 16.03 -28.73 0.61
N GLU A 131 14.71 -28.64 0.71
CA GLU A 131 13.82 -28.25 -0.38
C GLU A 131 14.09 -26.83 -0.87
N ARG A 132 14.34 -25.88 0.04
CA ARG A 132 14.71 -24.51 -0.34
C ARG A 132 16.02 -24.48 -1.10
N TYR A 133 17.01 -25.25 -0.62
CA TYR A 133 18.29 -25.39 -1.31
C TYR A 133 18.13 -26.03 -2.69
N LEU A 134 17.37 -27.13 -2.79
CA LEU A 134 17.03 -27.77 -4.07
C LEU A 134 16.27 -26.82 -5.01
N GLY A 135 15.41 -25.96 -4.49
CA GLY A 135 14.75 -24.90 -5.26
C GLY A 135 15.74 -23.91 -5.88
N THR A 136 16.75 -23.50 -5.12
CA THR A 136 17.87 -22.69 -5.64
C THR A 136 18.63 -23.46 -6.72
N LEU A 137 19.03 -24.72 -6.47
CA LEU A 137 19.76 -25.54 -7.44
C LEU A 137 18.96 -25.75 -8.73
N LYS A 138 17.64 -25.93 -8.62
CA LYS A 138 16.75 -26.06 -9.79
C LYS A 138 16.77 -24.81 -10.67
N SER A 139 16.99 -23.63 -10.09
CA SER A 139 17.12 -22.38 -10.86
C SER A 139 18.41 -22.32 -11.70
N TYR A 140 19.44 -23.09 -11.34
CA TYR A 140 20.68 -23.23 -12.10
C TYR A 140 20.56 -24.18 -13.29
N VAL A 141 19.56 -25.06 -13.32
CA VAL A 141 19.38 -26.04 -14.41
C VAL A 141 18.95 -25.35 -15.71
N ARG A 142 19.92 -24.97 -16.54
CA ARG A 142 19.69 -24.41 -17.88
C ARG A 142 19.57 -25.50 -18.94
N ASN A 143 20.33 -26.61 -18.80
CA ASN A 143 20.26 -27.77 -19.69
C ASN A 143 19.69 -28.98 -18.94
N ARG A 144 18.48 -29.41 -19.31
CA ARG A 144 17.83 -30.58 -18.69
C ARG A 144 18.46 -31.91 -19.06
N SER A 145 19.24 -31.99 -20.14
CA SER A 145 19.96 -33.20 -20.54
C SER A 145 21.22 -33.45 -19.72
N LYS A 146 21.73 -32.45 -18.99
CA LYS A 146 22.91 -32.49 -18.12
C LYS A 146 22.71 -31.62 -16.86
N PRO A 147 21.73 -31.96 -16.01
CA PRO A 147 21.32 -31.09 -14.91
C PRO A 147 22.43 -30.87 -13.86
N GLU A 148 23.23 -31.88 -13.56
CA GLU A 148 24.34 -31.79 -12.60
C GLU A 148 25.42 -30.81 -13.09
N GLY A 149 25.75 -30.87 -14.38
CA GLY A 149 26.69 -29.95 -15.02
C GLY A 149 26.18 -28.50 -14.98
N SER A 150 24.90 -28.28 -15.31
CA SER A 150 24.29 -26.94 -15.20
C SER A 150 24.25 -26.42 -13.76
N ILE A 151 24.01 -27.29 -12.78
CA ILE A 151 24.03 -26.90 -11.36
C ILE A 151 25.44 -26.48 -10.94
N ALA A 152 26.45 -27.29 -11.27
CA ALA A 152 27.85 -26.99 -10.94
C ALA A 152 28.31 -25.67 -11.58
N GLU A 153 27.98 -25.46 -12.85
CA GLU A 153 28.28 -24.22 -13.58
C GLU A 153 27.57 -23.01 -12.95
N GLY A 154 26.27 -23.11 -12.68
CA GLY A 154 25.50 -22.02 -12.08
C GLY A 154 25.96 -21.67 -10.67
N TYR A 155 26.30 -22.67 -9.87
CA TYR A 155 26.87 -22.46 -8.53
C TYR A 155 28.23 -21.78 -8.59
N LEU A 156 29.13 -22.25 -9.48
CA LEU A 156 30.45 -21.64 -9.68
C LEU A 156 30.31 -20.19 -10.15
N ALA A 157 29.42 -19.92 -11.11
CA ALA A 157 29.15 -18.56 -11.58
C ALA A 157 28.64 -17.67 -10.45
N GLU A 158 27.72 -18.15 -9.61
CA GLU A 158 27.20 -17.38 -8.48
C GLU A 158 28.29 -17.08 -7.45
N GLU A 159 29.10 -18.07 -7.06
CA GLU A 159 30.21 -17.89 -6.12
C GLU A 159 31.27 -16.93 -6.68
N CYS A 160 31.66 -17.07 -7.95
CA CYS A 160 32.58 -16.16 -8.60
C CYS A 160 32.04 -14.72 -8.61
N LEU A 161 30.78 -14.52 -9.00
CA LEU A 161 30.15 -13.18 -8.99
C LEU A 161 30.07 -12.61 -7.58
N ARG A 162 29.81 -13.45 -6.58
CA ARG A 162 29.76 -13.05 -5.17
C ARG A 162 31.14 -12.64 -4.66
N PHE A 163 32.18 -13.40 -4.99
CA PHE A 163 33.55 -13.05 -4.67
C PHE A 163 33.98 -11.75 -5.36
N CYS A 164 33.75 -11.64 -6.67
CA CYS A 164 34.05 -10.43 -7.43
C CYS A 164 33.34 -9.20 -6.86
N SER A 165 32.10 -9.35 -6.38
CA SER A 165 31.34 -8.23 -5.80
C SER A 165 32.00 -7.57 -4.58
N LEU A 166 32.87 -8.27 -3.87
CA LEU A 166 33.63 -7.70 -2.75
C LEU A 166 34.72 -6.71 -3.19
N TYR A 167 35.10 -6.74 -4.47
CA TYR A 167 36.12 -5.87 -5.07
C TYR A 167 35.53 -4.85 -6.05
N LEU A 168 34.22 -4.90 -6.31
CA LEU A 168 33.53 -3.91 -7.12
C LEU A 168 33.20 -2.69 -6.26
N ALA A 169 33.20 -1.51 -6.88
CA ALA A 169 32.79 -0.29 -6.21
C ALA A 169 31.32 -0.36 -5.79
N ASP A 170 30.96 0.34 -4.71
CA ASP A 170 29.62 0.29 -4.09
C ASP A 170 28.46 0.64 -5.05
N TYR A 171 28.74 1.39 -6.11
CA TYR A 171 27.74 1.75 -7.13
C TYR A 171 27.44 0.63 -8.14
N VAL A 172 28.22 -0.45 -8.15
CA VAL A 172 27.99 -1.60 -9.04
C VAL A 172 26.99 -2.55 -8.40
N GLU A 173 25.87 -2.80 -9.08
CA GLU A 173 24.82 -3.68 -8.57
C GLU A 173 25.34 -5.13 -8.42
N SER A 174 25.15 -5.68 -7.22
CA SER A 174 25.53 -7.03 -6.80
C SER A 174 24.42 -7.64 -5.94
N LYS A 175 24.53 -8.92 -5.58
CA LYS A 175 23.54 -9.58 -4.72
C LYS A 175 23.40 -8.94 -3.33
N PHE A 176 24.42 -8.22 -2.85
CA PHE A 176 24.43 -7.61 -1.52
C PHE A 176 23.83 -6.20 -1.47
N ASN A 177 23.99 -5.41 -2.53
CA ASN A 177 23.54 -4.00 -2.60
C ASN A 177 22.39 -3.80 -3.61
N ARG A 178 21.88 -4.86 -4.24
CA ARG A 178 20.73 -4.78 -5.14
C ARG A 178 19.50 -4.26 -4.41
N ALA A 179 19.04 -3.10 -4.87
CA ALA A 179 17.82 -2.47 -4.37
C ALA A 179 16.60 -3.41 -4.52
N SER A 180 15.70 -3.32 -3.55
CA SER A 180 14.43 -4.04 -3.56
C SER A 180 13.59 -3.67 -4.78
N ARG A 181 12.69 -4.58 -5.18
CA ARG A 181 11.92 -4.48 -6.43
C ARG A 181 11.13 -3.16 -6.59
N ASN A 182 10.68 -2.59 -5.48
CA ASN A 182 9.90 -1.35 -5.44
C ASN A 182 10.65 -0.19 -4.77
N GLU A 183 11.96 -0.30 -4.59
CA GLU A 183 12.74 0.80 -4.04
C GLU A 183 12.67 2.01 -4.98
N THR A 184 12.36 3.16 -4.38
CA THR A 184 12.42 4.45 -5.06
C THR A 184 13.89 4.84 -5.16
N VAL A 185 14.42 4.91 -6.39
CA VAL A 185 15.73 5.52 -6.61
C VAL A 185 15.55 7.02 -6.37
N THR A 186 15.86 7.49 -5.16
CA THR A 186 15.98 8.92 -4.89
C THR A 186 17.28 9.37 -5.55
N ASN A 187 17.19 9.90 -6.77
CA ASN A 187 18.29 10.67 -7.32
C ASN A 187 18.39 11.93 -6.45
N ASN A 188 19.35 11.93 -5.53
CA ASN A 188 19.58 12.96 -4.50
C ASN A 188 20.01 14.34 -5.06
N ALA A 189 19.82 14.60 -6.36
CA ALA A 189 20.00 15.93 -6.91
C ALA A 189 18.78 16.79 -6.50
N LYS A 190 18.82 17.36 -5.30
CA LYS A 190 17.91 18.47 -4.93
C LYS A 190 18.20 19.64 -5.87
N ILE A 191 17.48 19.75 -6.98
CA ILE A 191 17.56 20.90 -7.86
C ILE A 191 16.61 21.97 -7.31
N GLY A 192 17.10 22.80 -6.39
CA GLY A 192 16.34 23.91 -5.84
C GLY A 192 15.27 23.48 -4.84
N LEU A 193 13.99 23.65 -5.19
CA LEU A 193 12.86 23.46 -4.27
C LEU A 193 12.52 21.98 -4.06
N ASP A 194 12.15 21.61 -2.83
CA ASP A 194 11.79 20.24 -2.48
C ASP A 194 10.63 19.67 -3.32
N VAL A 195 9.70 20.52 -3.78
CA VAL A 195 8.58 20.13 -4.66
C VAL A 195 9.03 19.57 -6.02
N PHE A 196 10.24 19.93 -6.48
CA PHE A 196 10.84 19.41 -7.72
C PHE A 196 11.68 18.15 -7.49
N THR A 197 11.78 17.68 -6.23
CA THR A 197 12.45 16.41 -5.94
C THR A 197 11.56 15.27 -6.39
N ILE A 198 12.01 14.53 -7.41
CA ILE A 198 11.25 13.41 -7.98
C ILE A 198 11.35 12.21 -7.03
N ASN A 199 10.32 12.01 -6.21
CA ASN A 199 10.27 10.93 -5.21
C ASN A 199 9.75 9.60 -5.77
N GLY A 200 10.14 9.22 -6.99
CA GLY A 200 9.64 7.99 -7.59
C GLY A 200 10.08 7.76 -9.03
N ARG A 201 9.53 6.71 -9.64
CA ARG A 201 9.79 6.38 -11.05
C ARG A 201 8.57 5.79 -11.74
N SER A 202 8.35 6.19 -12.99
CA SER A 202 7.36 5.58 -13.87
C SER A 202 7.78 4.17 -14.30
N LEU A 203 6.81 3.27 -14.50
CA LEU A 203 7.06 1.96 -15.11
C LEU A 203 6.45 1.90 -16.52
N GLY A 204 7.30 1.93 -17.53
CA GLY A 204 6.92 1.93 -18.94
C GLY A 204 6.96 3.32 -19.57
N LYS A 205 6.64 3.40 -20.85
CA LYS A 205 6.71 4.64 -21.64
C LYS A 205 5.58 5.59 -21.26
N GLY A 206 5.92 6.84 -20.98
CA GLY A 206 4.96 7.92 -20.79
C GLY A 206 4.28 8.34 -22.09
N THR A 207 3.05 8.83 -22.00
CA THR A 207 2.29 9.37 -23.15
C THR A 207 2.16 10.88 -22.98
N ALA A 208 2.67 11.65 -23.95
CA ALA A 208 2.50 13.11 -23.93
C ALA A 208 1.01 13.46 -24.00
N MET A 209 0.60 14.45 -23.20
CA MET A 209 -0.76 14.94 -23.17
C MET A 209 -0.77 16.47 -23.15
N ARG A 210 -1.81 17.06 -23.74
CA ARG A 210 -2.12 18.47 -23.54
C ARG A 210 -3.11 18.59 -22.39
N LEU A 211 -2.78 19.39 -21.38
CA LEU A 211 -3.66 19.71 -20.27
C LEU A 211 -4.58 20.86 -20.68
N ASP A 212 -5.88 20.75 -20.41
CA ASP A 212 -6.80 21.86 -20.56
C ASP A 212 -6.53 22.93 -19.49
N GLY A 213 -6.90 24.18 -19.77
CA GLY A 213 -6.58 25.30 -18.89
C GLY A 213 -7.11 25.13 -17.47
N VAL A 214 -8.33 24.58 -17.33
CA VAL A 214 -8.95 24.38 -16.00
C VAL A 214 -8.18 23.33 -15.20
N THR A 215 -7.87 22.19 -15.81
CA THR A 215 -7.08 21.14 -15.17
C THR A 215 -5.68 21.61 -14.83
N LEU A 216 -5.03 22.36 -15.72
CA LEU A 216 -3.69 22.91 -15.51
C LEU A 216 -3.66 23.88 -14.33
N THR A 217 -4.62 24.81 -14.26
CA THR A 217 -4.75 25.76 -13.14
C THR A 217 -4.95 25.03 -11.81
N LYS A 218 -5.85 24.04 -11.77
CA LYS A 218 -6.08 23.24 -10.55
C LYS A 218 -4.85 22.44 -10.12
N ALA A 219 -4.17 21.82 -11.07
CA ALA A 219 -2.95 21.06 -10.82
C ALA A 219 -1.85 21.99 -10.29
N HIS A 220 -1.67 23.15 -10.91
CA HIS A 220 -0.67 24.14 -10.49
C HIS A 220 -0.99 24.74 -9.11
N GLN A 221 -2.25 25.12 -8.86
CA GLN A 221 -2.70 25.58 -7.54
C GLN A 221 -2.38 24.57 -6.45
N TYR A 222 -2.66 23.28 -6.69
CA TYR A 222 -2.33 22.23 -5.74
C TYR A 222 -0.83 22.18 -5.43
N VAL A 223 0.02 22.28 -6.45
CA VAL A 223 1.49 22.32 -6.28
C VAL A 223 1.93 23.53 -5.46
N LEU A 224 1.38 24.72 -5.70
CA LEU A 224 1.71 25.92 -4.94
C LEU A 224 1.32 25.80 -3.46
N PHE A 225 0.09 25.37 -3.16
CA PHE A 225 -0.40 25.26 -1.78
C PHE A 225 0.27 24.15 -0.97
N ASN A 226 0.86 23.16 -1.64
CA ASN A 226 1.59 22.07 -1.00
C ASN A 226 3.12 22.24 -1.05
N CYS A 227 3.61 23.41 -1.48
CA CYS A 227 5.04 23.71 -1.48
C CYS A 227 5.42 24.51 -0.23
N GLU A 228 6.29 23.94 0.62
CA GLU A 228 6.71 24.59 1.87
C GLU A 228 7.39 25.95 1.63
N ALA A 229 8.19 26.08 0.57
CA ALA A 229 8.85 27.33 0.21
C ALA A 229 7.88 28.43 -0.23
N VAL A 230 6.64 28.08 -0.61
CA VAL A 230 5.60 29.04 -1.03
C VAL A 230 4.76 29.51 0.18
N ARG A 231 4.78 28.78 1.31
CA ARG A 231 3.99 29.10 2.51
C ARG A 231 4.15 30.53 3.03
N PRO A 232 5.35 31.13 3.13
CA PRO A 232 5.49 32.52 3.58
C PRO A 232 4.76 33.53 2.67
N TYR A 233 4.74 33.26 1.37
CA TYR A 233 4.05 34.11 0.39
C TYR A 233 2.53 33.93 0.45
N ILE A 234 2.07 32.72 0.75
CA ILE A 234 0.64 32.44 1.03
C ILE A 234 0.18 33.26 2.24
N GLU A 235 0.93 33.21 3.35
CA GLU A 235 0.60 33.96 4.57
C GLU A 235 0.63 35.48 4.32
N GLN A 236 1.62 35.97 3.57
CA GLN A 236 1.72 37.39 3.19
C GLN A 236 0.54 37.83 2.33
N TYR A 237 0.17 37.06 1.31
CA TYR A 237 -0.98 37.37 0.47
C TYR A 237 -2.28 37.35 1.27
N TRP A 238 -2.39 36.41 2.21
CA TRP A 238 -3.56 36.33 3.09
C TRP A 238 -3.77 37.66 3.85
N ALA A 239 -2.72 38.19 4.46
CA ALA A 239 -2.79 39.48 5.17
C ALA A 239 -3.24 40.64 4.25
N VAL A 240 -2.77 40.67 2.99
CA VAL A 240 -3.18 41.68 2.00
C VAL A 240 -4.66 41.56 1.65
N VAL A 241 -5.16 40.33 1.46
CA VAL A 241 -6.56 40.06 1.10
C VAL A 241 -7.49 40.41 2.26
N GLU A 242 -7.15 40.06 3.50
CA GLU A 242 -7.92 40.41 4.70
C GLU A 242 -8.02 41.92 4.90
N GLN A 243 -6.90 42.64 4.77
CA GLN A 243 -6.88 44.11 4.90
C GLN A 243 -7.70 44.81 3.81
N SER A 244 -7.67 44.29 2.58
CA SER A 244 -8.39 44.87 1.45
C SER A 244 -9.89 44.55 1.45
N ASN A 245 -10.32 43.53 2.22
CA ASN A 245 -11.69 43.01 2.21
C ASN A 245 -12.25 42.80 3.64
N PRO A 246 -12.26 43.83 4.51
CA PRO A 246 -12.53 43.67 5.94
C PRO A 246 -13.97 43.26 6.29
N ARG A 247 -14.91 43.35 5.33
CA ARG A 247 -16.34 43.03 5.52
C ARG A 247 -16.79 41.76 4.78
N VAL A 248 -15.86 41.05 4.12
CA VAL A 248 -16.16 39.85 3.35
C VAL A 248 -16.14 38.63 4.27
N ALA A 249 -17.10 37.73 4.10
CA ALA A 249 -17.16 36.51 4.90
C ALA A 249 -15.96 35.58 4.62
N ARG A 250 -15.49 34.86 5.64
CA ARG A 250 -14.28 34.01 5.58
C ARG A 250 -14.25 33.03 4.41
N HIS A 251 -15.37 32.37 4.11
CA HIS A 251 -15.48 31.45 2.96
C HIS A 251 -15.33 32.15 1.59
N GLN A 252 -15.77 33.42 1.48
CA GLN A 252 -15.58 34.20 0.26
C GLN A 252 -14.14 34.69 0.14
N LEU A 253 -13.52 35.04 1.27
CA LEU A 253 -12.10 35.36 1.34
C LEU A 253 -11.24 34.16 0.89
N GLU A 254 -11.53 32.94 1.37
CA GLU A 254 -10.83 31.71 0.95
C GLU A 254 -10.95 31.46 -0.55
N ARG A 255 -12.13 31.73 -1.13
CA ARG A 255 -12.35 31.64 -2.58
C ARG A 255 -11.51 32.65 -3.35
N ILE A 256 -11.49 33.92 -2.93
CA ILE A 256 -10.66 34.97 -3.54
C ILE A 256 -9.18 34.57 -3.48
N HIS A 257 -8.75 34.07 -2.32
CA HIS A 257 -7.39 33.61 -2.10
C HIS A 257 -7.02 32.47 -3.06
N SER A 258 -7.83 31.42 -3.13
CA SER A 258 -7.62 30.28 -4.03
C SER A 258 -7.56 30.69 -5.51
N GLU A 259 -8.45 31.58 -5.94
CA GLU A 259 -8.57 32.02 -7.33
C GLU A 259 -7.42 32.94 -7.78
N ARG A 260 -6.96 33.86 -6.92
CA ARG A 260 -6.06 34.95 -7.31
C ARG A 260 -4.61 34.83 -6.83
N PHE A 261 -4.34 33.90 -5.90
CA PHE A 261 -3.00 33.75 -5.33
C PHE A 261 -1.94 33.45 -6.39
N ALA A 262 -2.22 32.56 -7.35
CA ALA A 262 -1.24 32.17 -8.37
C ALA A 262 -0.79 33.37 -9.22
N ASP A 263 -1.73 34.20 -9.67
CA ASP A 263 -1.42 35.41 -10.46
C ASP A 263 -0.63 36.44 -9.65
N TRP A 264 -1.04 36.66 -8.40
CA TRP A 264 -0.32 37.56 -7.50
C TRP A 264 1.10 37.06 -7.23
N PHE A 265 1.26 35.76 -6.96
CA PHE A 265 2.55 35.14 -6.69
C PHE A 265 3.50 35.25 -7.90
N ALA A 266 2.98 35.01 -9.11
CA ALA A 266 3.72 35.22 -10.35
C ALA A 266 4.25 36.65 -10.49
N GLN A 267 3.40 37.65 -10.25
CA GLN A 267 3.78 39.08 -10.33
C GLN A 267 4.79 39.47 -9.24
N TYR A 268 4.56 39.01 -8.01
CA TYR A 268 5.43 39.31 -6.86
C TYR A 268 6.85 38.76 -7.08
N VAL A 269 6.95 37.50 -7.50
CA VAL A 269 8.24 36.80 -7.67
C VAL A 269 9.01 37.30 -8.90
N GLU A 270 8.32 37.76 -9.96
CA GLU A 270 8.98 38.36 -11.12
C GLU A 270 9.72 39.66 -10.74
N GLY A 271 9.16 40.45 -9.82
CA GLY A 271 9.75 41.68 -9.30
C GLY A 271 10.99 41.49 -8.39
N LEU A 272 11.29 40.25 -7.97
CA LEU A 272 12.48 39.96 -7.16
C LEU A 272 13.74 40.01 -8.03
N ILE A 273 14.68 40.88 -7.69
CA ILE A 273 15.96 41.01 -8.38
C ILE A 273 16.84 39.80 -8.05
N VAL A 274 17.41 39.17 -9.08
CA VAL A 274 18.35 38.07 -8.93
C VAL A 274 19.73 38.67 -8.68
N HIS A 275 20.16 38.70 -7.42
CA HIS A 275 21.56 38.92 -7.08
C HIS A 275 22.21 37.53 -6.93
N GLU A 276 23.18 37.22 -7.80
CA GLU A 276 23.89 35.92 -7.92
C GLU A 276 23.04 34.71 -8.40
N GLU A 277 23.71 33.64 -8.83
CA GLU A 277 23.10 32.36 -9.24
C GLU A 277 22.47 31.63 -8.05
N ASN A 278 21.36 32.15 -7.50
CA ASN A 278 20.61 31.47 -6.45
C ASN A 278 19.67 30.42 -7.08
N PRO A 279 19.97 29.11 -6.94
CA PRO A 279 19.17 28.04 -7.55
C PRO A 279 17.75 27.96 -6.96
N ILE A 280 17.57 28.35 -5.70
CA ILE A 280 16.27 28.36 -5.03
C ILE A 280 15.39 29.46 -5.62
N LEU A 281 15.92 30.68 -5.78
CA LEU A 281 15.17 31.78 -6.40
C LEU A 281 14.82 31.49 -7.85
N ARG A 282 15.72 30.85 -8.60
CA ARG A 282 15.44 30.39 -9.97
C ARG A 282 14.31 29.37 -10.00
N ALA A 283 14.36 28.37 -9.11
CA ALA A 283 13.30 27.37 -8.99
C ALA A 283 11.96 28.01 -8.54
N LEU A 284 12.00 29.02 -7.67
CA LEU A 284 10.81 29.78 -7.25
C LEU A 284 10.20 30.57 -8.43
N LYS A 285 11.02 31.22 -9.26
CA LYS A 285 10.56 31.90 -10.49
C LYS A 285 9.93 30.92 -11.48
N LEU A 286 10.52 29.75 -11.67
CA LEU A 286 9.95 28.70 -12.52
C LEU A 286 8.61 28.20 -11.97
N LEU A 287 8.53 27.99 -10.65
CA LEU A 287 7.30 27.60 -9.98
C LEU A 287 6.22 28.67 -10.15
N ALA A 288 6.55 29.95 -9.97
CA ALA A 288 5.60 31.06 -10.07
C ALA A 288 5.06 31.27 -11.50
N ARG A 289 5.86 30.97 -12.53
CA ARG A 289 5.43 31.01 -13.94
C ARG A 289 4.41 29.93 -14.31
N GLY A 290 4.37 28.84 -13.55
CA GLY A 290 3.50 27.71 -13.80
C GLY A 290 4.06 26.68 -14.79
N PRO A 291 3.39 25.52 -14.88
CA PRO A 291 3.81 24.41 -15.73
C PRO A 291 3.47 24.64 -17.21
N ASN A 292 4.18 23.92 -18.08
CA ASN A 292 3.87 23.82 -19.49
C ASN A 292 2.50 23.15 -19.70
N ILE A 293 1.79 23.57 -20.75
CA ILE A 293 0.52 22.98 -21.18
C ILE A 293 0.68 21.52 -21.62
N ILE A 294 1.90 21.10 -21.97
CA ILE A 294 2.23 19.73 -22.33
C ILE A 294 2.80 19.02 -21.09
N GLY A 295 2.11 17.98 -20.65
CA GLY A 295 2.55 17.07 -19.59
C GLY A 295 2.71 15.64 -20.09
N VAL A 296 3.06 14.72 -19.19
CA VAL A 296 3.20 13.29 -19.50
C VAL A 296 2.31 12.46 -18.58
N LYS A 297 1.56 11.52 -19.16
CA LYS A 297 0.75 10.54 -18.42
C LYS A 297 1.42 9.19 -18.30
N TYR A 298 1.27 8.56 -17.14
CA TYR A 298 1.73 7.20 -16.88
C TYR A 298 0.60 6.31 -16.34
N LYS A 299 0.65 5.03 -16.69
CA LYS A 299 -0.29 4.01 -16.17
C LYS A 299 0.21 3.31 -14.90
N LYS A 300 1.50 3.46 -14.60
CA LYS A 300 2.18 2.78 -13.49
C LYS A 300 3.26 3.69 -12.92
N TYR A 301 3.33 3.76 -11.59
CA TYR A 301 4.31 4.58 -10.91
C TYR A 301 4.76 3.90 -9.61
N ILE A 302 6.04 4.01 -9.27
CA ILE A 302 6.58 3.57 -7.98
C ILE A 302 6.93 4.81 -7.17
N VAL A 303 6.36 4.92 -5.98
CA VAL A 303 6.62 5.99 -5.01
C VAL A 303 6.43 5.45 -3.60
N ASN A 304 7.18 5.96 -2.62
CA ASN A 304 7.10 5.56 -1.22
C ASN A 304 7.27 4.04 -0.98
N GLY A 305 8.03 3.35 -1.84
CA GLY A 305 8.21 1.89 -1.76
C GLY A 305 7.05 1.05 -2.31
N PHE A 306 5.97 1.68 -2.80
CA PHE A 306 4.78 1.01 -3.32
C PHE A 306 4.63 1.20 -4.83
N ARG A 307 4.07 0.19 -5.48
CA ARG A 307 3.72 0.24 -6.91
C ARG A 307 2.27 0.61 -7.06
N PHE A 308 1.99 1.70 -7.78
CA PHE A 308 0.66 2.17 -8.11
C PHE A 308 0.29 1.88 -9.55
N HIS A 309 -0.97 1.54 -9.79
CA HIS A 309 -1.56 1.32 -11.11
C HIS A 309 -2.83 2.16 -11.25
N THR A 310 -3.04 2.74 -12.44
CA THR A 310 -4.30 3.41 -12.75
C THR A 310 -5.47 2.43 -12.71
N LYS A 311 -6.66 2.94 -12.39
CA LYS A 311 -7.94 2.21 -12.35
C LYS A 311 -8.15 1.36 -13.60
N ASP A 312 -7.97 1.95 -14.78
CA ASP A 312 -8.15 1.27 -16.08
C ASP A 312 -7.17 0.11 -16.26
N LEU A 313 -5.92 0.30 -15.85
CA LEU A 313 -4.93 -0.76 -15.94
C LEU A 313 -5.25 -1.89 -14.95
N LYS A 314 -5.65 -1.55 -13.72
CA LYS A 314 -6.02 -2.53 -12.68
C LYS A 314 -7.13 -3.47 -13.15
N CYS A 315 -8.12 -3.01 -13.92
CA CYS A 315 -9.21 -3.86 -14.42
C CYS A 315 -8.69 -5.08 -15.20
N THR A 316 -7.53 -4.96 -15.85
CA THR A 316 -6.87 -6.05 -16.60
C THR A 316 -5.97 -6.95 -15.73
N LYS A 317 -5.86 -6.69 -14.42
CA LYS A 317 -4.92 -7.37 -13.51
C LYS A 317 -5.64 -8.15 -12.41
N LYS A 318 -4.93 -9.17 -11.92
CA LYS A 318 -5.33 -9.98 -10.76
C LYS A 318 -5.03 -9.29 -9.42
N THR A 319 -4.12 -8.31 -9.39
CA THR A 319 -3.75 -7.52 -8.22
C THR A 319 -4.41 -6.14 -8.22
N GLN A 320 -4.51 -5.51 -7.05
CA GLN A 320 -5.08 -4.18 -6.88
C GLN A 320 -4.08 -3.21 -6.29
N ASN A 321 -3.70 -2.21 -7.10
CA ASN A 321 -2.70 -1.22 -6.75
C ASN A 321 -3.18 0.22 -7.05
N SER A 322 -4.49 0.44 -7.12
CA SER A 322 -5.08 1.74 -7.47
C SER A 322 -5.64 2.50 -6.27
N GLY A 323 -5.70 1.89 -5.09
CA GLY A 323 -6.26 2.55 -3.91
C GLY A 323 -5.25 3.52 -3.30
N VAL A 324 -5.73 4.72 -3.00
CA VAL A 324 -4.93 5.79 -2.44
C VAL A 324 -5.57 6.32 -1.16
N ARG A 325 -4.73 6.69 -0.20
CA ARG A 325 -5.11 7.41 1.00
C ARG A 325 -4.18 8.59 1.18
N VAL A 326 -4.74 9.71 1.61
CA VAL A 326 -3.99 10.90 2.04
C VAL A 326 -4.51 11.35 3.39
N LYS A 327 -3.61 11.68 4.29
CA LYS A 327 -3.91 12.40 5.53
C LYS A 327 -3.81 13.89 5.25
N ALA A 328 -4.90 14.62 5.47
CA ALA A 328 -4.93 16.06 5.29
C ALA A 328 -5.49 16.74 6.54
N THR A 329 -4.81 17.79 6.99
CA THR A 329 -5.31 18.67 8.04
C THR A 329 -6.29 19.64 7.40
N THR A 330 -7.59 19.48 7.68
CA THR A 330 -8.63 20.30 7.08
C THR A 330 -9.33 21.14 8.14
N SER A 331 -9.55 22.42 7.83
CA SER A 331 -10.44 23.31 8.56
C SER A 331 -11.89 22.98 8.23
N SER A 332 -12.64 22.45 9.20
CA SER A 332 -14.08 22.25 9.08
C SER A 332 -14.84 23.36 9.76
N PHE A 333 -15.82 23.93 9.05
CA PHE A 333 -16.76 24.91 9.58
C PHE A 333 -18.07 24.20 9.92
N SER A 334 -18.65 24.46 11.10
CA SER A 334 -19.91 23.84 11.53
C SER A 334 -21.12 24.36 10.72
N SER A 335 -21.01 25.55 10.14
CA SER A 335 -22.00 26.14 9.23
C SER A 335 -21.40 27.28 8.41
N THR A 336 -22.11 27.76 7.39
CA THR A 336 -21.73 28.96 6.61
C THR A 336 -21.67 30.25 7.44
N ARG A 337 -22.24 30.24 8.66
CA ARG A 337 -22.20 31.35 9.63
C ARG A 337 -21.07 31.21 10.65
N ASP A 338 -20.36 30.08 10.63
CA ASP A 338 -19.27 29.81 11.56
C ASP A 338 -18.00 30.57 11.14
N GLN A 339 -17.44 31.32 12.08
CA GLN A 339 -16.21 32.10 11.86
C GLN A 339 -14.96 31.40 12.42
N ASN A 340 -15.13 30.30 13.16
CA ASN A 340 -14.07 29.60 13.88
C ASN A 340 -13.91 28.16 13.35
N PRO A 341 -13.04 27.92 12.36
CA PRO A 341 -12.83 26.58 11.84
C PRO A 341 -12.18 25.66 12.88
N ILE A 342 -12.66 24.43 12.96
CA ILE A 342 -11.99 23.36 13.70
C ILE A 342 -11.00 22.67 12.77
N LEU A 343 -9.72 22.66 13.14
CA LEU A 343 -8.70 21.88 12.43
C LEU A 343 -8.80 20.42 12.85
N SER A 344 -8.99 19.53 11.87
CA SER A 344 -9.00 18.08 12.10
C SER A 344 -8.10 17.36 11.10
N GLU A 345 -7.34 16.39 11.58
CA GLU A 345 -6.61 15.46 10.70
C GLU A 345 -7.57 14.41 10.17
N LEU A 346 -7.73 14.38 8.85
CA LEU A 346 -8.72 13.56 8.19
C LEU A 346 -8.09 12.68 7.12
N ASP A 347 -8.55 11.44 7.10
CA ASP A 347 -8.20 10.48 6.05
C ASP A 347 -9.14 10.65 4.85
N TYR A 348 -8.54 10.93 3.71
CA TYR A 348 -9.20 10.93 2.41
C TYR A 348 -8.85 9.64 1.68
N TYR A 349 -9.87 8.98 1.15
CA TYR A 349 -9.75 7.72 0.42
C TYR A 349 -10.18 7.92 -1.03
N GLY A 350 -9.40 7.37 -1.96
CA GLY A 350 -9.65 7.55 -3.38
C GLY A 350 -9.13 6.42 -4.25
N ILE A 351 -9.46 6.51 -5.54
CA ILE A 351 -8.93 5.60 -6.57
C ILE A 351 -8.11 6.41 -7.57
N LEU A 352 -6.86 5.98 -7.78
CA LEU A 352 -5.96 6.52 -8.78
C LEU A 352 -6.51 6.30 -10.19
N THR A 353 -6.84 7.37 -10.89
CA THR A 353 -7.30 7.34 -12.29
C THR A 353 -6.15 7.57 -13.25
N ASP A 354 -5.30 8.56 -13.00
CA ASP A 354 -4.16 8.90 -13.85
C ASP A 354 -2.94 9.35 -13.02
N VAL A 355 -1.74 9.17 -13.58
CA VAL A 355 -0.51 9.75 -13.04
C VAL A 355 -0.03 10.81 -14.04
N VAL A 356 0.09 12.05 -13.60
CA VAL A 356 0.39 13.22 -14.43
C VAL A 356 1.70 13.84 -13.99
N GLU A 357 2.67 13.92 -14.90
CA GLU A 357 3.93 14.65 -14.71
C GLU A 357 3.81 16.02 -15.39
N LEU A 358 3.92 17.07 -14.59
CA LEU A 358 3.97 18.46 -15.01
C LEU A 358 5.43 18.87 -15.27
N ASP A 359 5.65 19.60 -16.36
CA ASP A 359 6.95 20.15 -16.72
C ASP A 359 6.99 21.66 -16.42
N TYR A 360 7.88 22.09 -15.52
CA TYR A 360 8.12 23.50 -15.17
C TYR A 360 9.33 24.07 -15.92
N ASN A 361 9.80 23.40 -16.98
CA ASN A 361 10.98 23.69 -17.78
C ASN A 361 12.31 23.48 -17.03
N CYS A 362 13.41 23.53 -17.79
CA CYS A 362 14.77 23.40 -17.25
C CYS A 362 14.99 22.13 -16.40
N GLY A 363 14.28 21.04 -16.70
CA GLY A 363 14.37 19.77 -15.97
C GLY A 363 13.58 19.71 -14.65
N HIS A 364 12.84 20.76 -14.29
CA HIS A 364 12.02 20.77 -13.08
C HIS A 364 10.66 20.13 -13.37
N ARG A 365 10.32 19.07 -12.64
CA ARG A 365 9.09 18.32 -12.88
C ARG A 365 8.41 17.98 -11.56
N VAL A 366 7.09 17.88 -11.62
CA VAL A 366 6.26 17.49 -10.47
C VAL A 366 5.30 16.40 -10.90
N VAL A 367 5.23 15.31 -10.13
CA VAL A 367 4.31 14.20 -10.40
C VAL A 367 3.12 14.27 -9.47
N LEU A 368 1.93 14.37 -10.08
CA LEU A 368 0.65 14.37 -9.40
C LEU A 368 -0.11 13.07 -9.70
N PHE A 369 -0.86 12.61 -8.71
CA PHE A 369 -1.86 11.55 -8.89
C PHE A 369 -3.23 12.22 -9.03
N ASP A 370 -3.93 11.91 -10.13
CA ASP A 370 -5.33 12.26 -10.35
C ASP A 370 -6.20 11.16 -9.75
N CYS A 371 -7.10 11.53 -8.84
CA CYS A 371 -7.83 10.59 -8.01
C CYS A 371 -9.33 10.88 -7.99
N GLU A 372 -10.12 9.80 -8.00
CA GLU A 372 -11.55 9.85 -7.65
C GLU A 372 -11.68 9.72 -6.13
N TRP A 373 -12.00 10.84 -5.47
CA TRP A 373 -12.13 10.92 -4.01
C TRP A 373 -13.53 10.58 -3.52
N VAL A 374 -13.63 9.83 -2.42
CA VAL A 374 -14.89 9.61 -1.73
C VAL A 374 -15.12 10.72 -0.72
N SER A 375 -16.24 11.44 -0.85
CA SER A 375 -16.64 12.48 0.08
C SER A 375 -17.03 11.88 1.44
N LYS A 376 -16.72 12.61 2.52
CA LYS A 376 -17.21 12.30 3.87
C LYS A 376 -18.74 12.22 3.94
N GLY A 377 -19.25 11.52 4.96
CA GLY A 377 -20.68 11.40 5.25
C GLY A 377 -21.23 10.03 4.83
N LYS A 378 -22.37 10.00 4.14
CA LYS A 378 -23.05 8.72 3.82
C LYS A 378 -22.20 7.72 3.03
N ARG A 379 -21.19 8.20 2.27
CA ARG A 379 -20.31 7.39 1.42
C ARG A 379 -19.05 6.88 2.11
N LEU A 380 -18.72 7.42 3.30
CA LEU A 380 -17.56 7.00 4.08
C LEU A 380 -18.00 6.74 5.52
N LYS A 381 -18.05 5.49 5.92
CA LYS A 381 -18.50 5.06 7.24
C LYS A 381 -17.47 4.15 7.88
N THR A 382 -17.48 4.10 9.21
CA THR A 382 -16.77 3.06 9.94
C THR A 382 -17.78 2.02 10.39
N ASP A 383 -17.52 0.75 10.10
CA ASP A 383 -18.36 -0.34 10.57
C ASP A 383 -18.15 -0.61 12.08
N ALA A 384 -18.97 -1.48 12.67
CA ALA A 384 -18.85 -1.85 14.09
C ALA A 384 -17.51 -2.54 14.44
N ASN A 385 -16.75 -3.00 13.45
CA ASN A 385 -15.49 -3.69 13.60
C ASN A 385 -14.27 -2.77 13.38
N GLY A 386 -14.49 -1.48 13.10
CA GLY A 386 -13.44 -0.49 12.87
C GLY A 386 -12.92 -0.42 11.43
N PHE A 387 -13.56 -1.09 10.46
CA PHE A 387 -13.22 -0.98 9.04
C PHE A 387 -13.88 0.24 8.40
N THR A 388 -13.14 0.92 7.52
CA THR A 388 -13.65 2.03 6.72
C THR A 388 -14.35 1.50 5.46
N LEU A 389 -15.65 1.70 5.39
CA LEU A 389 -16.50 1.42 4.22
C LEU A 389 -16.51 2.67 3.32
N ALA A 390 -16.09 2.50 2.07
CA ALA A 390 -16.00 3.57 1.08
C ALA A 390 -16.83 3.23 -0.16
N ASN A 391 -17.84 4.05 -0.46
CA ASN A 391 -18.72 3.85 -1.60
C ASN A 391 -18.27 4.69 -2.82
N PHE A 392 -17.73 3.99 -3.83
CA PHE A 392 -17.23 4.55 -5.08
C PHE A 392 -18.28 4.64 -6.20
N SER A 393 -19.50 4.18 -5.98
CA SER A 393 -20.56 4.19 -7.00
C SER A 393 -21.04 5.61 -7.26
N ASN A 394 -21.05 6.04 -8.52
CA ASN A 394 -21.49 7.38 -8.94
C ASN A 394 -20.77 8.51 -8.16
N VAL A 395 -19.47 8.38 -7.90
CA VAL A 395 -18.68 9.46 -7.31
C VAL A 395 -18.58 10.60 -8.31
N ILE A 396 -18.96 11.80 -7.86
CA ILE A 396 -18.77 13.03 -8.63
C ILE A 396 -17.31 13.43 -8.51
N ARG A 397 -16.71 13.85 -9.62
CA ARG A 397 -15.31 14.29 -9.63
C ARG A 397 -15.13 15.46 -8.66
N HIS A 398 -14.20 15.30 -7.73
CA HIS A 398 -13.90 16.33 -6.74
C HIS A 398 -13.33 17.58 -7.40
N ASN A 399 -13.55 18.77 -6.81
CA ASN A 399 -13.02 20.01 -7.34
C ASN A 399 -11.49 20.04 -7.34
N GLU A 400 -10.89 19.37 -6.36
CA GLU A 400 -9.45 19.17 -6.19
C GLU A 400 -9.14 17.67 -6.33
N PRO A 401 -8.88 17.18 -7.56
CA PRO A 401 -8.66 15.76 -7.79
C PRO A 401 -7.19 15.34 -7.61
N PHE A 402 -6.27 16.31 -7.57
CA PHE A 402 -4.83 16.06 -7.58
C PHE A 402 -4.26 15.94 -6.17
N ILE A 403 -3.24 15.08 -6.04
CA ILE A 403 -2.34 15.02 -4.88
C ILE A 403 -0.90 14.87 -5.36
N LEU A 404 0.08 15.28 -4.56
CA LEU A 404 1.49 14.96 -4.87
C LEU A 404 1.70 13.46 -4.73
N ALA A 405 2.41 12.86 -5.69
CA ALA A 405 2.72 11.43 -5.62
C ALA A 405 3.47 11.05 -4.33
N SER A 406 4.25 11.96 -3.75
CA SER A 406 4.97 11.74 -2.48
C SER A 406 4.07 11.70 -1.24
N GLN A 407 2.87 12.29 -1.28
CA GLN A 407 1.97 12.36 -0.13
C GLN A 407 1.10 11.09 0.05
N VAL A 408 1.13 10.19 -0.94
CA VAL A 408 0.17 9.09 -1.01
C VAL A 408 0.59 7.89 -0.16
N GLU A 409 -0.37 7.34 0.59
CA GLU A 409 -0.32 6.01 1.18
C GLU A 409 -1.10 5.03 0.29
N GLN A 410 -0.54 3.84 0.05
CA GLN A 410 -1.26 2.80 -0.69
C GLN A 410 -2.31 2.12 0.20
N VAL A 411 -3.53 2.00 -0.31
CA VAL A 411 -4.60 1.20 0.32
C VAL A 411 -5.20 0.22 -0.68
N PHE A 412 -5.87 -0.80 -0.15
CA PHE A 412 -6.62 -1.75 -0.96
C PHE A 412 -8.08 -1.76 -0.51
N TYR A 413 -8.98 -1.85 -1.47
CA TYR A 413 -10.41 -1.95 -1.25
C TYR A 413 -10.89 -3.38 -1.47
N VAL A 414 -11.80 -3.83 -0.62
CA VAL A 414 -12.50 -5.10 -0.79
C VAL A 414 -13.95 -4.78 -1.04
N GLU A 415 -14.52 -5.37 -2.08
CA GLU A 415 -15.93 -5.18 -2.41
C GLU A 415 -16.81 -5.79 -1.31
N ASP A 416 -17.78 -5.02 -0.82
CA ASP A 416 -18.73 -5.50 0.16
C ASP A 416 -19.81 -6.33 -0.56
N PRO A 417 -19.89 -7.64 -0.30
CA PRO A 417 -20.85 -8.54 -0.96
C PRO A 417 -22.30 -8.36 -0.48
N THR A 418 -22.56 -7.48 0.50
CA THR A 418 -23.90 -7.18 1.00
C THR A 418 -24.54 -5.95 0.36
N GLU A 419 -23.75 -5.12 -0.32
CA GLU A 419 -24.20 -3.93 -1.07
C GLU A 419 -24.17 -4.12 -2.60
N SER A 420 -23.89 -5.33 -3.10
CA SER A 420 -23.82 -5.67 -4.53
C SER A 420 -25.17 -5.85 -5.21
#